data_AF-A0A7V1W9V0-F1
#
_entry.id   AF-A0A7V1W9V0-F1
#
_cell.length_a   1.000
_cell.length_b   1.000
_cell.length_c   1.000
_cell.angle_alpha   90.00
_cell.angle_beta   90.00
_cell.angle_gamma   90.00
#
_symmetry.space_group_name_H-M   'P 1'
#
loop_
_entity.id
_entity.type
_entity.pdbx_description
1 polymer ?
#
loop_
_entity_poly.entity_id
_entity_poly.type
_entity_poly.pdbx_seq_one_letter_code
_entity_poly.pdbx_strand_id
1 'polypeptide(L)'
;MASPVAVQADTSRGQRKQPTTDALAGRPLVAVAGAFAAGILLAQGNNPSAAIAPALLLAAICVWIWARARSPALALAALGFALCGACRQAIASRTGLADVSRHAGAYAEVLGSAATDPEIRGDRAVLELAVRQVARGEAYQEATGRLLARLVLARGRPLPEYGDLVWIRGRIERPMSPANPGEFDYAAWLTRRGVRAQMDADHGASWRVARTAAEGSDLLARLAASVRRRCRESLARRLPPEEAALVAGILLGGRTGLSDGTQDAFLASGTTHLLAASGMNVGIVAIAVAWACSLLRIRGRVQALVVLAVLAAYTLVAGAKPPILRADAMASVLLIGRMLDREPDLPSALALAALGLLMAEPGQLFDPGFLLSFATAGSLIALAPVGAAILRPIGTLDPPLPYPVRVWIRRAAWAGASVVLVSAAAFTAAAPLTAQFFNQASL
;
A
#
# COMPACT_ATOMS: atom_id res chain seq x y z
N MET A 1 -18.35 62.57 40.62
CA MET A 1 -19.18 62.84 39.43
C MET A 1 -18.99 61.70 38.46
N ALA A 2 -19.99 60.82 38.39
CA ALA A 2 -20.05 59.70 37.46
C ALA A 2 -20.73 60.15 36.16
N SER A 3 -20.30 59.63 35.02
CA SER A 3 -21.13 59.48 33.82
C SER A 3 -20.63 58.28 33.02
N PRO A 4 -21.50 57.29 32.73
CA PRO A 4 -21.18 56.06 32.00
C PRO A 4 -21.49 56.21 30.51
N VAL A 5 -20.71 55.58 29.64
CA VAL A 5 -21.09 55.43 28.22
C VAL A 5 -21.10 53.94 27.86
N ALA A 6 -22.34 53.43 27.88
CA ALA A 6 -22.96 52.51 26.95
C ALA A 6 -22.13 51.38 26.33
N VAL A 7 -22.45 50.20 26.82
CA VAL A 7 -22.54 48.93 26.08
C VAL A 7 -23.20 49.15 24.72
N GLN A 8 -22.47 48.91 23.63
CA GLN A 8 -23.06 48.62 22.32
C GLN A 8 -22.71 47.17 21.95
N ALA A 9 -23.69 46.31 22.17
CA ALA A 9 -23.74 44.97 21.62
C ALA A 9 -23.95 45.08 20.10
N ASP A 10 -22.90 44.83 19.32
CA ASP A 10 -23.07 44.59 17.89
C ASP A 10 -23.55 43.15 17.69
N THR A 11 -24.78 43.07 17.23
CA THR A 11 -25.57 41.87 16.97
C THR A 11 -25.48 41.56 15.48
N SER A 12 -24.30 41.19 14.99
CA SER A 12 -24.19 40.57 13.66
C SER A 12 -24.56 39.08 13.74
N ARG A 13 -25.86 38.84 13.67
CA ARG A 13 -26.51 37.55 13.42
C ARG A 13 -25.77 36.72 12.36
N GLY A 14 -25.30 35.55 12.79
CA GLY A 14 -25.84 34.31 12.25
C GLY A 14 -25.56 34.00 10.78
N GLN A 15 -24.29 33.82 10.39
CA GLN A 15 -23.99 32.78 9.41
C GLN A 15 -24.07 31.42 10.11
N ARG A 16 -25.29 30.84 10.13
CA ARG A 16 -25.46 29.39 10.31
C ARG A 16 -24.62 28.71 9.22
N LYS A 17 -23.42 28.24 9.57
CA LYS A 17 -22.73 27.20 8.81
C LYS A 17 -23.72 26.04 8.66
N GLN A 18 -24.25 25.87 7.45
CA GLN A 18 -25.09 24.72 7.11
C GLN A 18 -24.32 23.44 7.49
N PRO A 19 -24.96 22.49 8.18
CA PRO A 19 -24.27 21.34 8.74
C PRO A 19 -23.91 20.34 7.64
N THR A 20 -22.61 20.02 7.56
CA THR A 20 -21.97 18.72 7.27
C THR A 20 -22.35 17.90 6.03
N THR A 21 -23.39 18.23 5.27
CA THR A 21 -23.81 17.43 4.10
C THR A 21 -23.13 17.88 2.80
N ASP A 22 -22.57 19.09 2.72
CA ASP A 22 -21.79 19.62 1.58
C ASP A 22 -20.36 19.07 1.47
N ALA A 23 -19.90 18.32 2.47
CA ALA A 23 -18.50 17.91 2.56
C ALA A 23 -18.03 16.97 1.43
N LEU A 24 -18.94 16.31 0.70
CA LEU A 24 -18.59 15.48 -0.46
C LEU A 24 -18.83 16.23 -1.79
N ALA A 25 -19.80 17.14 -1.87
CA ALA A 25 -20.10 17.90 -3.09
C ALA A 25 -18.93 18.80 -3.55
N GLY A 26 -18.05 19.20 -2.62
CA GLY A 26 -16.80 19.91 -2.93
C GLY A 26 -15.60 19.00 -3.28
N ARG A 27 -15.77 17.68 -3.36
CA ARG A 27 -14.66 16.71 -3.47
C ARG A 27 -14.79 15.80 -4.70
N PRO A 28 -14.63 16.33 -5.93
CA PRO A 28 -14.82 15.58 -7.16
C PRO A 28 -13.87 14.38 -7.29
N LEU A 29 -12.68 14.45 -6.70
CA LEU A 29 -11.69 13.38 -6.74
C LEU A 29 -12.18 12.08 -6.09
N VAL A 30 -12.98 12.17 -5.03
CA VAL A 30 -13.57 10.99 -4.37
C VAL A 30 -14.53 10.27 -5.31
N ALA A 31 -15.38 11.03 -6.00
CA ALA A 31 -16.33 10.48 -6.96
C ALA A 31 -15.60 9.88 -8.18
N VAL A 32 -14.56 10.57 -8.68
CA VAL A 32 -13.71 10.08 -9.78
C VAL A 32 -13.02 8.76 -9.43
N ALA A 33 -12.38 8.67 -8.26
CA ALA A 33 -11.72 7.45 -7.81
C ALA A 33 -12.73 6.31 -7.60
N GLY A 34 -13.90 6.60 -7.01
CA GLY A 34 -14.98 5.64 -6.84
C GLY A 34 -15.53 5.13 -8.17
N ALA A 35 -15.74 6.00 -9.15
CA ALA A 35 -16.20 5.63 -10.48
C ALA A 35 -15.14 4.78 -11.22
N PHE A 36 -13.87 5.15 -11.15
CA PHE A 36 -12.76 4.37 -11.72
C PHE A 36 -12.69 2.96 -11.10
N ALA A 37 -12.79 2.85 -9.78
CA ALA A 37 -12.85 1.57 -9.08
C ALA A 37 -14.09 0.74 -9.49
N ALA A 38 -15.27 1.36 -9.59
CA ALA A 38 -16.47 0.69 -10.09
C ALA A 38 -16.27 0.17 -11.52
N GLY A 39 -15.59 0.93 -12.38
CA GLY A 39 -15.18 0.51 -13.71
C GLY A 39 -14.31 -0.75 -13.71
N ILE A 40 -13.30 -0.80 -12.84
CA ILE A 40 -12.44 -1.98 -12.65
C ILE A 40 -13.28 -3.20 -12.22
N LEU A 41 -14.21 -3.01 -11.27
CA LEU A 41 -15.10 -4.08 -10.80
C LEU A 41 -16.04 -4.59 -11.91
N LEU A 42 -16.59 -3.70 -12.73
CA LEU A 42 -17.45 -4.08 -13.86
C LEU A 42 -16.70 -4.92 -14.89
N ALA A 43 -15.43 -4.63 -15.13
CA ALA A 43 -14.59 -5.37 -16.09
C ALA A 43 -14.11 -6.74 -15.58
N GLN A 44 -14.41 -7.11 -14.33
CA GLN A 44 -13.98 -8.40 -13.77
C GLN A 44 -14.87 -9.60 -14.11
N GLY A 45 -16.09 -9.39 -14.59
CA GLY A 45 -17.09 -10.46 -14.67
C GLY A 45 -17.18 -11.15 -16.03
N ASN A 46 -16.97 -12.47 -16.05
CA ASN A 46 -17.74 -13.37 -16.93
C ASN A 46 -19.14 -13.68 -16.35
N ASN A 47 -19.38 -13.35 -15.08
CA ASN A 47 -20.64 -13.57 -14.37
C ASN A 47 -21.47 -12.27 -14.29
N PRO A 48 -22.69 -12.23 -14.85
CA PRO A 48 -23.51 -11.02 -14.87
C PRO A 48 -23.99 -10.59 -13.47
N SER A 49 -24.15 -11.52 -12.53
CA SER A 49 -24.55 -11.21 -11.14
C SER A 49 -23.49 -10.40 -10.39
N ALA A 50 -22.20 -10.63 -10.66
CA ALA A 50 -21.10 -9.89 -10.04
C ALA A 50 -21.01 -8.44 -10.53
N ALA A 51 -21.64 -8.11 -11.66
CA ALA A 51 -21.68 -6.75 -12.21
C ALA A 51 -22.78 -5.87 -11.61
N ILE A 52 -23.77 -6.45 -10.92
CA ILE A 52 -24.93 -5.72 -10.39
C ILE A 52 -24.51 -4.72 -9.32
N ALA A 53 -23.77 -5.15 -8.29
CA ALA A 53 -23.32 -4.27 -7.21
C ALA A 53 -22.47 -3.08 -7.70
N PRO A 54 -21.43 -3.26 -8.56
CA PRO A 54 -20.67 -2.13 -9.07
C PRO A 54 -21.46 -1.24 -10.05
N ALA A 55 -22.43 -1.79 -10.79
CA ALA A 55 -23.33 -1.00 -11.62
C ALA A 55 -24.25 -0.11 -10.76
N LEU A 56 -24.81 -0.66 -9.67
CA LEU A 56 -25.60 0.11 -8.71
C LEU A 56 -24.76 1.17 -8.00
N LEU A 57 -23.52 0.87 -7.64
CA LEU A 57 -22.58 1.85 -7.08
C LEU A 57 -22.32 2.99 -8.07
N LEU A 58 -22.03 2.69 -9.33
CA LEU A 58 -21.83 3.70 -10.36
C LEU A 58 -23.08 4.55 -10.59
N ALA A 59 -24.25 3.91 -10.65
CA ALA A 59 -25.54 4.61 -10.75
C ALA A 59 -25.77 5.53 -9.55
N ALA A 60 -25.50 5.06 -8.33
CA ALA A 60 -25.60 5.86 -7.11
C ALA A 60 -24.65 7.07 -7.14
N ILE A 61 -23.40 6.90 -7.61
CA ILE A 61 -22.44 8.00 -7.79
C ILE A 61 -22.99 9.03 -8.79
N CYS A 62 -23.46 8.58 -9.96
CA CYS A 62 -24.01 9.47 -10.99
C CYS A 62 -25.26 10.23 -10.49
N VAL A 63 -26.20 9.53 -9.82
CA VAL A 63 -27.40 10.13 -9.24
C VAL A 63 -27.04 11.12 -8.15
N TRP A 64 -26.09 10.79 -7.28
CA TRP A 64 -25.64 11.67 -6.21
C TRP A 64 -24.96 12.94 -6.76
N ILE A 65 -24.08 12.83 -7.76
CA ILE A 65 -23.49 13.97 -8.47
C ILE A 65 -24.59 14.84 -9.09
N TRP A 66 -25.55 14.22 -9.79
CA TRP A 66 -26.64 14.95 -10.43
C TRP A 66 -27.54 15.66 -9.41
N ALA A 67 -27.89 15.00 -8.30
CA ALA A 67 -28.70 15.60 -7.24
C ALA A 67 -28.01 16.79 -6.55
N ARG A 68 -26.67 16.77 -6.46
CA ARG A 68 -25.88 17.80 -5.77
C ARG A 68 -25.41 18.94 -6.65
N ALA A 69 -24.76 18.63 -7.76
CA ALA A 69 -24.14 19.61 -8.64
C ALA A 69 -25.09 20.07 -9.76
N ARG A 70 -26.16 19.30 -10.04
CA ARG A 70 -27.07 19.48 -11.18
C ARG A 70 -26.37 19.63 -12.53
N SER A 71 -25.12 19.20 -12.63
CA SER A 71 -24.31 19.30 -13.84
C SER A 71 -24.23 17.93 -14.53
N PRO A 72 -24.85 17.75 -15.70
CA PRO A 72 -24.72 16.50 -16.45
C PRO A 72 -23.26 16.22 -16.86
N ALA A 73 -22.45 17.27 -17.04
CA ALA A 73 -21.03 17.15 -17.37
C ALA A 73 -20.23 16.37 -16.30
N LEU A 74 -20.45 16.60 -15.01
CA LEU A 74 -19.75 15.86 -13.95
C LEU A 74 -20.21 14.39 -13.86
N ALA A 75 -21.49 14.12 -14.12
CA ALA A 75 -21.99 12.75 -14.18
C ALA A 75 -21.42 11.99 -15.39
N LEU A 76 -21.32 12.65 -16.55
CA LEU A 76 -20.66 12.10 -17.75
C LEU A 76 -19.16 11.89 -17.51
N ALA A 77 -18.49 12.80 -16.80
CA ALA A 77 -17.09 12.62 -16.43
C ALA A 77 -16.90 11.39 -15.53
N ALA A 78 -17.76 11.19 -14.52
CA ALA A 78 -17.73 9.99 -13.68
C ALA A 78 -17.90 8.70 -14.50
N LEU A 79 -18.86 8.68 -15.44
CA LEU A 79 -19.02 7.55 -16.37
C LEU A 79 -17.77 7.35 -17.24
N GLY A 80 -17.16 8.43 -17.73
CA GLY A 80 -15.90 8.38 -18.47
C GLY A 80 -14.75 7.76 -17.66
N PHE A 81 -14.64 8.10 -16.36
CA PHE A 81 -13.67 7.48 -15.47
C PHE A 81 -13.96 6.01 -15.18
N ALA A 82 -15.24 5.62 -15.07
CA ALA A 82 -15.61 4.21 -14.99
C ALA A 82 -15.22 3.44 -16.25
N LEU A 83 -15.44 4.01 -17.44
CA LEU A 83 -14.97 3.42 -18.70
C LEU A 83 -13.43 3.31 -18.72
N CYS A 84 -12.71 4.34 -18.27
CA CYS A 84 -11.25 4.28 -18.16
C CYS A 84 -10.79 3.16 -17.21
N GLY A 85 -11.47 2.98 -16.07
CA GLY A 85 -11.20 1.89 -15.14
C GLY A 85 -11.43 0.52 -15.76
N ALA A 86 -12.55 0.35 -16.48
CA ALA A 86 -12.87 -0.87 -17.19
C ALA A 86 -11.85 -1.17 -18.30
N CYS A 87 -11.47 -0.18 -19.11
CA CYS A 87 -10.42 -0.31 -20.12
C CYS A 87 -9.07 -0.66 -19.49
N ARG A 88 -8.69 -0.01 -18.39
CA ARG A 88 -7.43 -0.28 -17.69
C ARG A 88 -7.35 -1.70 -17.17
N GLN A 89 -8.45 -2.21 -16.61
CA GLN A 89 -8.58 -3.59 -16.16
C GLN A 89 -8.53 -4.57 -17.34
N ALA A 90 -9.23 -4.26 -18.44
CA ALA A 90 -9.20 -5.08 -19.65
C ALA A 90 -7.79 -5.15 -20.28
N ILE A 91 -7.01 -4.06 -20.22
CA ILE A 91 -5.61 -4.06 -20.65
C ILE A 91 -4.76 -4.92 -19.71
N ALA A 92 -4.97 -4.84 -18.39
CA ALA A 92 -4.22 -5.63 -17.40
C ALA A 92 -4.48 -7.15 -17.54
N SER A 93 -5.72 -7.52 -17.84
CA SER A 93 -6.14 -8.91 -17.97
C SER A 93 -5.72 -9.55 -19.31
N ARG A 94 -5.31 -8.77 -20.31
CA ARG A 94 -4.79 -9.30 -21.58
C ARG A 94 -3.51 -10.09 -21.35
N THR A 95 -3.51 -11.32 -21.86
CA THR A 95 -2.33 -12.18 -21.90
C THR A 95 -1.59 -11.96 -23.21
N GLY A 96 -0.36 -11.46 -23.13
CA GLY A 96 0.50 -11.25 -24.30
C GLY A 96 0.80 -12.56 -25.05
N LEU A 97 1.20 -12.44 -26.32
CA LEU A 97 1.63 -13.60 -27.12
C LEU A 97 2.92 -14.23 -26.55
N ALA A 98 3.82 -13.40 -26.03
CA ALA A 98 5.06 -13.82 -25.38
C ALA A 98 4.91 -14.04 -23.87
N ASP A 99 3.69 -14.16 -23.32
CA ASP A 99 3.50 -14.35 -21.88
C ASP A 99 3.99 -15.74 -21.43
N VAL A 100 4.73 -15.79 -20.32
CA VAL A 100 5.30 -17.03 -19.78
C VAL A 100 4.26 -18.14 -19.54
N SER A 101 3.00 -17.79 -19.25
CA SER A 101 1.91 -18.77 -19.06
C SER A 101 1.54 -19.56 -20.33
N ARG A 102 1.99 -19.10 -21.51
CA ARG A 102 1.90 -19.84 -22.77
C ARG A 102 2.85 -21.03 -22.81
N HIS A 103 3.88 -21.02 -21.97
CA HIS A 103 4.83 -22.12 -21.85
C HIS A 103 4.42 -23.17 -20.82
N ALA A 104 3.25 -23.05 -20.19
CA ALA A 104 2.76 -23.97 -19.18
C ALA A 104 2.72 -25.43 -19.66
N GLY A 105 3.05 -26.35 -18.76
CA GLY A 105 3.19 -27.78 -19.00
C GLY A 105 4.61 -28.21 -19.39
N ALA A 106 5.45 -27.29 -19.89
CA ALA A 106 6.80 -27.59 -20.34
C ALA A 106 7.84 -27.50 -19.22
N TYR A 107 8.87 -28.34 -19.32
CA TYR A 107 10.11 -28.18 -18.58
C TYR A 107 11.00 -27.17 -19.31
N ALA A 108 11.40 -26.10 -18.62
CA ALA A 108 12.11 -24.99 -19.24
C ALA A 108 13.08 -24.34 -18.27
N GLU A 109 14.01 -23.57 -18.84
CA GLU A 109 14.83 -22.62 -18.08
C GLU A 109 14.24 -21.23 -18.24
N VAL A 110 14.11 -20.50 -17.14
CA VAL A 110 13.55 -19.16 -17.12
C VAL A 110 14.60 -18.21 -16.57
N LEU A 111 14.84 -17.14 -17.32
CA LEU A 111 15.66 -16.01 -16.90
C LEU A 111 14.73 -14.83 -16.62
N GLY A 112 14.75 -14.32 -15.39
CA GLY A 112 13.91 -13.20 -14.99
C GLY A 112 14.56 -12.37 -13.89
N SER A 113 14.14 -11.12 -13.76
CA SER A 113 14.55 -10.27 -12.63
C SER A 113 13.60 -10.48 -11.45
N ALA A 114 14.14 -10.67 -10.25
CA ALA A 114 13.35 -10.77 -9.02
C ALA A 114 12.53 -9.50 -8.80
N ALA A 115 11.21 -9.64 -8.86
CA ALA A 115 10.24 -8.57 -8.69
C ALA A 115 9.84 -8.35 -7.22
N THR A 116 10.15 -9.32 -6.36
CA THR A 116 9.96 -9.22 -4.91
C THR A 116 11.17 -9.81 -4.18
N ASP A 117 11.38 -9.39 -2.94
CA ASP A 117 12.26 -10.13 -2.03
C ASP A 117 11.66 -11.54 -1.76
N PRO A 118 12.48 -12.55 -1.49
CA PRO A 118 12.03 -13.91 -1.22
C PRO A 118 11.39 -14.00 0.16
N GLU A 119 10.23 -14.65 0.21
CA GLU A 119 9.55 -15.05 1.43
C GLU A 119 9.93 -16.51 1.74
N ILE A 120 10.56 -16.73 2.90
CA ILE A 120 10.92 -18.06 3.37
C ILE A 120 9.67 -18.76 3.90
N ARG A 121 9.37 -19.96 3.39
CA ARG A 121 8.28 -20.84 3.81
C ARG A 121 8.81 -22.27 3.93
N GLY A 122 9.12 -22.68 5.15
CA GLY A 122 9.74 -23.97 5.42
C GLY A 122 11.10 -24.08 4.73
N ASP A 123 11.27 -25.09 3.89
CA ASP A 123 12.50 -25.36 3.12
C ASP A 123 12.55 -24.63 1.76
N ARG A 124 11.58 -23.75 1.48
CA ARG A 124 11.48 -23.01 0.20
C ARG A 124 11.54 -21.50 0.38
N ALA A 125 12.13 -20.83 -0.60
CA ALA A 125 12.00 -19.40 -0.82
C ALA A 125 11.03 -19.14 -1.97
N VAL A 126 9.99 -18.35 -1.71
CA VAL A 126 8.97 -17.98 -2.69
C VAL A 126 9.16 -16.53 -3.10
N LEU A 127 9.27 -16.26 -4.40
CA LEU A 127 9.40 -14.92 -4.94
C LEU A 127 8.72 -14.78 -6.31
N GLU A 128 8.37 -13.55 -6.68
CA GLU A 128 7.91 -13.25 -8.03
C GLU A 128 9.10 -12.89 -8.92
N LEU A 129 9.13 -13.44 -10.14
CA LEU A 129 10.09 -13.08 -11.18
C LEU A 129 9.37 -12.34 -12.32
N ALA A 130 9.92 -11.20 -12.72
CA ALA A 130 9.58 -10.57 -14.00
C ALA A 130 10.40 -11.28 -15.10
N VAL A 131 9.71 -12.10 -15.88
CA VAL A 131 10.33 -12.96 -16.91
C VAL A 131 10.87 -12.11 -18.04
N ARG A 132 12.06 -12.46 -18.52
CA ARG A 132 12.69 -11.86 -19.72
C ARG A 132 12.87 -12.88 -20.82
N GLN A 133 13.26 -14.11 -20.47
CA GLN A 133 13.52 -15.16 -21.44
C GLN A 133 13.10 -16.52 -20.89
N VAL A 134 12.65 -17.39 -21.79
CA VAL A 134 12.36 -18.80 -21.54
C VAL A 134 13.15 -19.62 -22.55
N ALA A 135 13.88 -20.63 -22.09
CA ALA A 135 14.60 -21.58 -22.93
C ALA A 135 14.00 -22.97 -22.82
N ARG A 136 13.80 -23.62 -23.97
CA ARG A 136 13.38 -25.03 -24.08
C ARG A 136 14.46 -25.77 -24.86
N GLY A 137 15.32 -26.51 -24.16
CA GLY A 137 16.54 -27.06 -24.77
C GLY A 137 17.50 -25.94 -25.15
N GLU A 138 17.98 -25.92 -26.39
CA GLU A 138 18.94 -24.92 -26.89
C GLU A 138 18.31 -23.61 -27.38
N ALA A 139 16.98 -23.57 -27.54
CA ALA A 139 16.30 -22.40 -28.08
C ALA A 139 15.87 -21.43 -26.96
N TYR A 140 16.49 -20.25 -26.93
CA TYR A 140 16.07 -19.11 -26.10
C TYR A 140 15.01 -18.28 -26.82
N GLN A 141 13.90 -17.99 -26.14
CA GLN A 141 12.84 -17.13 -26.64
C GLN A 141 12.61 -16.00 -25.66
N GLU A 142 12.39 -14.78 -26.16
CA GLU A 142 11.95 -13.67 -25.34
C GLU A 142 10.56 -13.97 -24.79
N ALA A 143 10.40 -13.76 -23.49
CA ALA A 143 9.16 -14.02 -22.78
C ALA A 143 8.91 -12.90 -21.77
N THR A 144 7.64 -12.64 -21.51
CA THR A 144 7.17 -11.54 -20.67
C THR A 144 6.19 -12.07 -19.62
N GLY A 145 5.81 -11.21 -18.69
CA GLY A 145 4.88 -11.53 -17.61
C GLY A 145 5.57 -11.88 -16.30
N ARG A 146 4.76 -12.15 -15.27
CA ARG A 146 5.27 -12.52 -13.94
C ARG A 146 5.07 -14.00 -13.68
N LEU A 147 6.08 -14.59 -13.05
CA LEU A 147 6.12 -15.99 -12.68
C LEU A 147 6.39 -16.12 -11.17
N LEU A 148 5.59 -16.92 -10.47
CA LEU A 148 5.84 -17.28 -9.08
C LEU A 148 6.90 -18.38 -9.03
N ALA A 149 8.09 -18.08 -8.53
CA ALA A 149 9.16 -19.04 -8.36
C ALA A 149 9.17 -19.58 -6.93
N ARG A 150 9.24 -20.90 -6.79
CA ARG A 150 9.44 -21.60 -5.52
C ARG A 150 10.80 -22.29 -5.57
N LEU A 151 11.76 -21.72 -4.85
CA LEU A 151 13.16 -22.13 -4.84
C LEU A 151 13.44 -23.01 -3.63
N VAL A 152 14.03 -24.18 -3.82
CA VAL A 152 14.52 -25.01 -2.70
C VAL A 152 15.73 -24.33 -2.08
N LEU A 153 15.70 -24.14 -0.75
CA LEU A 153 16.80 -23.56 0.01
C LEU A 153 18.01 -24.50 -0.02
N ALA A 154 19.19 -23.94 -0.26
CA ALA A 154 20.44 -24.68 -0.24
C ALA A 154 21.45 -23.96 0.66
N ARG A 155 22.12 -24.71 1.54
CA ARG A 155 23.13 -24.15 2.46
C ARG A 155 24.23 -23.44 1.66
N GLY A 156 24.60 -22.23 2.12
CA GLY A 156 25.66 -21.44 1.52
C GLY A 156 25.32 -20.75 0.19
N ARG A 157 24.08 -20.87 -0.31
CA ARG A 157 23.65 -20.11 -1.49
C ARG A 157 22.95 -18.80 -1.08
N PRO A 158 23.39 -17.64 -1.59
CA PRO A 158 22.67 -16.39 -1.34
C PRO A 158 21.29 -16.45 -2.00
N LEU A 159 20.28 -16.03 -1.25
CA LEU A 159 18.93 -15.90 -1.77
C LEU A 159 18.87 -14.72 -2.76
N PRO A 160 18.11 -14.83 -3.85
CA PRO A 160 17.92 -13.71 -4.76
C PRO A 160 17.26 -12.54 -4.05
N GLU A 161 17.67 -11.32 -4.35
CA GLU A 161 17.05 -10.11 -3.82
C GLU A 161 16.28 -9.36 -4.91
N TYR A 162 15.40 -8.44 -4.50
CA TYR A 162 14.73 -7.54 -5.43
C TYR A 162 15.72 -6.91 -6.43
N GLY A 163 15.44 -7.08 -7.73
CA GLY A 163 16.25 -6.59 -8.85
C GLY A 163 17.31 -7.56 -9.37
N ASP A 164 17.63 -8.64 -8.65
CA ASP A 164 18.60 -9.64 -9.10
C ASP A 164 18.09 -10.38 -10.34
N LEU A 165 18.99 -10.69 -11.26
CA LEU A 165 18.69 -11.56 -12.39
C LEU A 165 18.87 -13.01 -11.95
N VAL A 166 17.78 -13.77 -11.99
CA VAL A 166 17.69 -15.14 -11.50
C VAL A 166 17.44 -16.07 -12.68
N TRP A 167 18.21 -17.14 -12.71
CA TRP A 167 17.96 -18.28 -13.58
C TRP A 167 17.33 -19.39 -12.75
N ILE A 168 16.26 -19.98 -13.26
CA ILE A 168 15.54 -21.11 -12.64
C ILE A 168 15.21 -22.15 -13.70
N ARG A 169 15.29 -23.42 -13.35
CA ARG A 169 14.95 -24.58 -14.18
C ARG A 169 13.97 -25.47 -13.45
N GLY A 170 13.00 -26.00 -14.19
CA GLY A 170 11.83 -26.66 -13.61
C GLY A 170 10.64 -26.68 -14.57
N ARG A 171 9.49 -27.10 -14.06
CA ARG A 171 8.25 -27.13 -14.83
C ARG A 171 7.46 -25.83 -14.66
N ILE A 172 7.09 -25.22 -15.79
CA ILE A 172 6.19 -24.07 -15.79
C ILE A 172 4.76 -24.60 -15.70
N GLU A 173 3.99 -24.12 -14.73
CA GLU A 173 2.60 -24.51 -14.52
C GLU A 173 1.70 -23.28 -14.41
N ARG A 174 0.41 -23.47 -14.66
CA ARG A 174 -0.59 -22.45 -14.33
C ARG A 174 -1.00 -22.61 -12.87
N PRO A 175 -1.26 -21.51 -12.14
CA PRO A 175 -1.87 -21.60 -10.83
C PRO A 175 -3.17 -22.43 -10.88
N MET A 176 -3.30 -23.40 -9.99
CA MET A 176 -4.48 -24.27 -9.94
C MET A 176 -5.65 -23.54 -9.28
N SER A 177 -6.82 -23.62 -9.91
CA SER A 177 -8.08 -23.15 -9.33
C SER A 177 -8.43 -23.96 -8.07
N PRO A 178 -9.20 -23.38 -7.13
CA PRO A 178 -9.61 -24.07 -5.91
C PRO A 178 -10.37 -25.36 -6.24
N ALA A 179 -10.06 -26.43 -5.51
CA ALA A 179 -10.70 -27.73 -5.70
C ALA A 179 -12.08 -27.79 -5.01
N ASN A 180 -12.28 -26.99 -3.96
CA ASN A 180 -13.52 -26.97 -3.18
C ASN A 180 -14.31 -25.66 -3.39
N PRO A 181 -15.63 -25.72 -3.58
CA PRO A 181 -16.47 -24.52 -3.57
C PRO A 181 -16.36 -23.77 -2.23
N GLY A 182 -16.15 -22.45 -2.29
CA GLY A 182 -16.02 -21.59 -1.11
C GLY A 182 -14.58 -21.44 -0.57
N GLU A 183 -13.61 -22.17 -1.12
CA GLU A 183 -12.20 -21.99 -0.81
C GLU A 183 -11.63 -20.69 -1.44
N PHE A 184 -10.59 -20.13 -0.84
CA PHE A 184 -9.89 -18.97 -1.38
C PHE A 184 -9.30 -19.28 -2.76
N ASP A 185 -9.71 -18.54 -3.79
CA ASP A 185 -9.20 -18.72 -5.15
C ASP A 185 -7.80 -18.09 -5.31
N TYR A 186 -6.78 -18.87 -4.93
CA TYR A 186 -5.38 -18.48 -5.02
C TYR A 186 -4.93 -18.21 -6.46
N ALA A 187 -5.47 -18.95 -7.45
CA ALA A 187 -5.15 -18.74 -8.86
C ALA A 187 -5.69 -17.40 -9.38
N ALA A 188 -6.95 -17.06 -9.05
CA ALA A 188 -7.51 -15.76 -9.37
C ALA A 188 -6.74 -14.62 -8.68
N TRP A 189 -6.35 -14.81 -7.41
CA TRP A 189 -5.55 -13.82 -6.68
C TRP A 189 -4.18 -13.57 -7.35
N LEU A 190 -3.45 -14.62 -7.73
CA LEU A 190 -2.18 -14.50 -8.46
C LEU A 190 -2.36 -13.82 -9.82
N THR A 191 -3.39 -14.22 -10.58
CA THR A 191 -3.68 -13.67 -11.90
C THR A 191 -3.98 -12.17 -11.83
N ARG A 192 -4.69 -11.72 -10.78
CA ARG A 192 -4.97 -10.29 -10.53
C ARG A 192 -3.70 -9.50 -10.24
N ARG A 193 -2.65 -10.12 -9.67
CA ARG A 193 -1.32 -9.53 -9.48
C ARG A 193 -0.43 -9.61 -10.73
N GLY A 194 -0.97 -10.08 -11.85
CA GLY A 194 -0.24 -10.28 -13.10
C GLY A 194 0.63 -11.54 -13.12
N VAL A 195 0.56 -12.37 -12.07
CA VAL A 195 1.29 -13.64 -11.97
C VAL A 195 0.45 -14.74 -12.60
N ARG A 196 0.80 -15.13 -13.81
CA ARG A 196 0.02 -16.08 -14.63
C ARG A 196 0.67 -17.46 -14.78
N ALA A 197 1.87 -17.62 -14.26
CA ALA A 197 2.59 -18.88 -14.22
C ALA A 197 3.27 -19.06 -12.86
N GLN A 198 3.49 -20.31 -12.49
CA GLN A 198 4.29 -20.70 -11.34
C GLN A 198 5.33 -21.74 -11.77
N MET A 199 6.41 -21.84 -11.01
CA MET A 199 7.48 -22.80 -11.28
C MET A 199 8.11 -23.25 -9.97
N ASP A 200 8.22 -24.55 -9.83
CA ASP A 200 8.96 -25.20 -8.75
C ASP A 200 10.36 -25.55 -9.25
N ALA A 201 11.38 -25.10 -8.51
CA ALA A 201 12.74 -25.56 -8.72
C ALA A 201 12.86 -26.94 -8.05
N ASP A 202 13.07 -27.99 -8.85
CA ASP A 202 13.05 -29.37 -8.34
C ASP A 202 14.10 -29.62 -7.25
N HIS A 203 15.26 -28.96 -7.36
CA HIS A 203 16.40 -29.11 -6.45
C HIS A 203 17.13 -27.76 -6.26
N GLY A 204 17.97 -27.66 -5.22
CA GLY A 204 18.76 -26.46 -4.95
C GLY A 204 19.75 -26.08 -6.08
N ALA A 205 20.11 -27.02 -6.96
CA ALA A 205 20.91 -26.76 -8.16
C ALA A 205 20.11 -26.20 -9.34
N SER A 206 18.77 -26.30 -9.29
CA SER A 206 17.87 -25.87 -10.36
C SER A 206 17.63 -24.36 -10.39
N TRP A 207 18.37 -23.57 -9.60
CA TRP A 207 18.34 -22.12 -9.67
C TRP A 207 19.69 -21.50 -9.30
N ARG A 208 19.94 -20.29 -9.80
CA ARG A 208 21.09 -19.45 -9.43
C ARG A 208 20.83 -17.97 -9.68
N VAL A 209 21.47 -17.11 -8.89
CA VAL A 209 21.57 -15.69 -9.23
C VAL A 209 22.57 -15.58 -10.38
N ALA A 210 22.08 -15.21 -11.56
CA ALA A 210 22.88 -15.02 -12.76
C ALA A 210 23.64 -13.69 -12.74
N ARG A 211 23.04 -12.66 -12.09
CA ARG A 211 23.63 -11.33 -11.94
C ARG A 211 22.95 -10.60 -10.80
N THR A 212 23.71 -9.86 -9.99
CA THR A 212 23.09 -9.03 -8.95
C THR A 212 22.48 -7.76 -9.52
N ALA A 213 21.48 -7.18 -8.85
CA ALA A 213 20.87 -5.90 -9.23
C ALA A 213 21.92 -4.79 -9.39
N ALA A 214 22.99 -4.83 -8.59
CA ALA A 214 24.10 -3.87 -8.62
C ALA A 214 24.96 -3.95 -9.90
N GLU A 215 24.98 -5.11 -10.55
CA GLU A 215 25.67 -5.40 -11.82
C GLU A 215 24.75 -5.23 -13.04
N GLY A 216 23.46 -4.91 -12.83
CA GLY A 216 22.49 -4.70 -13.90
C GLY A 216 22.80 -3.48 -14.78
N SER A 217 21.98 -3.25 -15.81
CA SER A 217 22.04 -2.04 -16.64
C SER A 217 21.13 -0.92 -16.13
N ASP A 218 20.11 -1.24 -15.33
CA ASP A 218 19.19 -0.25 -14.76
C ASP A 218 19.87 0.55 -13.65
N LEU A 219 20.15 1.83 -13.92
CA LEU A 219 20.83 2.72 -12.99
C LEU A 219 20.10 2.84 -11.64
N LEU A 220 18.77 2.92 -11.64
CA LEU A 220 18.00 3.12 -10.41
C LEU A 220 18.03 1.87 -9.54
N ALA A 221 17.81 0.70 -10.14
CA ALA A 221 17.91 -0.58 -9.44
C ALA A 221 19.31 -0.81 -8.87
N ARG A 222 20.36 -0.47 -9.64
CA ARG A 222 21.75 -0.58 -9.17
C ARG A 222 22.05 0.33 -7.99
N LEU A 223 21.62 1.60 -8.06
CA LEU A 223 21.80 2.55 -6.97
C LEU A 223 21.08 2.08 -5.72
N ALA A 224 19.81 1.68 -5.84
CA ALA A 224 19.02 1.14 -4.74
C ALA A 224 19.69 -0.09 -4.09
N ALA A 225 20.12 -1.06 -4.91
CA ALA A 225 20.83 -2.24 -4.45
C ALA A 225 22.17 -1.91 -3.79
N SER A 226 22.91 -0.93 -4.31
CA SER A 226 24.17 -0.49 -3.71
C SER A 226 23.98 0.15 -2.34
N VAL A 227 22.93 0.96 -2.17
CA VAL A 227 22.58 1.58 -0.90
C VAL A 227 22.13 0.51 0.10
N ARG A 228 21.25 -0.41 -0.32
CA ARG A 228 20.80 -1.55 0.48
C ARG A 228 21.99 -2.38 0.99
N ARG A 229 22.93 -2.72 0.11
CA ARG A 229 24.14 -3.48 0.46
C ARG A 229 25.00 -2.71 1.47
N ARG A 230 25.28 -1.43 1.23
CA ARG A 230 26.05 -0.57 2.16
C ARG A 230 25.40 -0.45 3.53
N CYS A 231 24.07 -0.32 3.59
CA CYS A 231 23.32 -0.32 4.84
C CYS A 231 23.53 -1.62 5.61
N ARG A 232 23.37 -2.78 4.95
CA ARG A 232 23.57 -4.08 5.59
C ARG A 232 25.01 -4.31 6.03
N GLU A 233 26.00 -3.98 5.21
CA GLU A 233 27.41 -4.05 5.57
C GLU A 233 27.73 -3.15 6.78
N SER A 234 27.15 -1.95 6.83
CA SER A 234 27.31 -1.05 7.96
C SER A 234 26.69 -1.62 9.25
N LEU A 235 25.53 -2.27 9.16
CA LEU A 235 24.89 -2.94 10.30
C LEU A 235 25.70 -4.15 10.76
N ALA A 236 26.13 -5.01 9.84
CA ALA A 236 26.93 -6.20 10.13
C ALA A 236 28.29 -5.87 10.77
N ARG A 237 28.86 -4.69 10.51
CA ARG A 237 30.09 -4.22 11.17
C ARG A 237 29.88 -3.69 12.60
N ARG A 238 28.64 -3.37 12.98
CA ARG A 238 28.33 -2.64 14.23
C ARG A 238 27.45 -3.42 15.20
N LEU A 239 26.79 -4.47 14.72
CA LEU A 239 25.86 -5.29 15.47
C LEU A 239 26.23 -6.76 15.29
N PRO A 240 25.90 -7.63 16.27
CA PRO A 240 26.01 -9.06 16.06
C PRO A 240 25.03 -9.53 14.95
N PRO A 241 25.26 -10.72 14.37
CA PRO A 241 24.62 -11.13 13.11
C PRO A 241 23.08 -11.14 13.16
N GLU A 242 22.49 -11.61 14.26
CA GLU A 242 21.03 -11.70 14.38
C GLU A 242 20.39 -10.31 14.53
N GLU A 243 20.97 -9.43 15.34
CA GLU A 243 20.50 -8.06 15.54
C GLU A 243 20.69 -7.23 14.28
N ALA A 244 21.79 -7.43 13.55
CA ALA A 244 22.02 -6.81 12.25
C ALA A 244 20.94 -7.24 11.24
N ALA A 245 20.61 -8.53 11.19
CA ALA A 245 19.55 -9.06 10.34
C ALA A 245 18.16 -8.52 10.74
N LEU A 246 17.89 -8.43 12.05
CA LEU A 246 16.65 -7.88 12.59
C LEU A 246 16.46 -6.41 12.22
N VAL A 247 17.47 -5.57 12.49
CA VAL A 247 17.42 -4.14 12.16
C VAL A 247 17.33 -3.92 10.65
N ALA A 248 18.07 -4.72 9.86
CA ALA A 248 17.96 -4.67 8.40
C ALA A 248 16.55 -5.06 7.93
N GLY A 249 15.95 -6.10 8.52
CA GLY A 249 14.58 -6.54 8.23
C GLY A 249 13.54 -5.48 8.56
N ILE A 250 13.68 -4.78 9.70
CA ILE A 250 12.78 -3.70 10.10
C ILE A 250 12.91 -2.49 9.16
N LEU A 251 14.13 -2.08 8.80
CA LEU A 251 14.38 -0.86 8.02
C LEU A 251 14.15 -1.02 6.51
N LEU A 252 14.70 -2.10 5.95
CA LEU A 252 14.73 -2.37 4.51
C LEU A 252 13.66 -3.39 4.10
N GLY A 253 13.06 -4.07 5.08
CA GLY A 253 12.09 -5.13 4.87
C GLY A 253 12.78 -6.47 4.60
N GLY A 254 12.16 -7.55 5.05
CA GLY A 254 12.59 -8.91 4.75
C GLY A 254 12.98 -9.68 6.01
N ARG A 255 13.11 -11.01 5.86
CA ARG A 255 13.42 -11.94 6.97
C ARG A 255 14.74 -12.68 6.78
N THR A 256 15.49 -12.30 5.74
CA THR A 256 16.76 -12.94 5.36
C THR A 256 17.79 -12.77 6.47
N GLY A 257 18.30 -13.88 7.01
CA GLY A 257 19.34 -13.90 8.04
C GLY A 257 18.84 -14.00 9.48
N LEU A 258 17.51 -14.06 9.71
CA LEU A 258 16.94 -14.34 11.04
C LEU A 258 16.92 -15.84 11.30
N SER A 259 17.29 -16.25 12.52
CA SER A 259 17.13 -17.63 12.98
C SER A 259 15.66 -18.04 13.06
N ASP A 260 15.39 -19.34 12.87
CA ASP A 260 14.04 -19.89 12.94
C ASP A 260 13.39 -19.61 14.30
N GLY A 261 14.16 -19.74 15.40
CA GLY A 261 13.67 -19.41 16.75
C GLY A 261 13.26 -17.95 16.92
N THR A 262 13.96 -17.02 16.27
CA THR A 262 13.56 -15.59 16.26
C THR A 262 12.28 -15.40 15.46
N GLN A 263 12.19 -16.01 14.28
CA GLN A 263 10.99 -15.93 13.45
C GLN A 263 9.76 -16.52 14.17
N ASP A 264 9.93 -17.63 14.87
CA ASP A 264 8.88 -18.28 15.66
C ASP A 264 8.44 -17.40 16.84
N ALA A 265 9.35 -16.68 17.49
CA ALA A 265 8.99 -15.73 18.56
C ALA A 265 8.15 -14.55 18.03
N PHE A 266 8.47 -14.02 16.85
CA PHE A 266 7.66 -12.99 16.19
C PHE A 266 6.28 -13.52 15.76
N LEU A 267 6.22 -14.77 15.29
CA LEU A 267 4.96 -15.46 14.98
C LEU A 267 4.10 -15.67 16.24
N ALA A 268 4.68 -16.20 17.31
CA ALA A 268 4.00 -16.48 18.57
C ALA A 268 3.46 -15.21 19.26
N SER A 269 4.20 -14.10 19.16
CA SER A 269 3.77 -12.81 19.70
C SER A 269 2.81 -12.04 18.78
N GLY A 270 2.53 -12.54 17.57
CA GLY A 270 1.72 -11.83 16.57
C GLY A 270 2.40 -10.57 15.99
N THR A 271 3.68 -10.36 16.28
CA THR A 271 4.44 -9.16 15.88
C THR A 271 5.21 -9.34 14.57
N THR A 272 4.96 -10.42 13.83
CA THR A 272 5.53 -10.70 12.50
C THR A 272 5.39 -9.55 11.50
N HIS A 273 4.37 -8.71 11.65
CA HIS A 273 4.15 -7.53 10.82
C HIS A 273 5.23 -6.44 11.02
N LEU A 274 5.94 -6.43 12.14
CA LEU A 274 7.08 -5.52 12.39
C LEU A 274 8.31 -5.89 11.56
N LEU A 275 8.46 -7.17 11.19
CA LEU A 275 9.54 -7.66 10.33
C LEU A 275 9.32 -7.33 8.83
N ALA A 276 8.12 -6.82 8.49
CA ALA A 276 7.84 -6.26 7.19
C ALA A 276 7.96 -4.74 7.26
N ALA A 277 8.82 -4.16 6.42
CA ALA A 277 8.89 -2.71 6.28
C ALA A 277 7.48 -2.16 5.96
N SER A 278 7.00 -1.29 6.84
CA SER A 278 5.60 -0.84 6.88
C SER A 278 5.47 0.62 6.45
N GLY A 279 4.23 1.09 6.27
CA GLY A 279 3.96 2.50 6.01
C GLY A 279 4.42 3.44 7.14
N MET A 280 4.58 2.92 8.36
CA MET A 280 5.13 3.71 9.48
C MET A 280 6.58 4.12 9.23
N ASN A 281 7.39 3.24 8.61
CA ASN A 281 8.77 3.57 8.28
C ASN A 281 8.83 4.74 7.29
N VAL A 282 7.95 4.76 6.29
CA VAL A 282 7.82 5.87 5.33
C VAL A 282 7.50 7.17 6.07
N GLY A 283 6.55 7.14 7.01
CA GLY A 283 6.20 8.29 7.84
C GLY A 283 7.36 8.79 8.70
N ILE A 284 8.11 7.89 9.34
CA ILE A 284 9.29 8.22 10.14
C ILE A 284 10.37 8.86 9.27
N VAL A 285 10.65 8.29 8.09
CA VAL A 285 11.61 8.86 7.13
C VAL A 285 11.16 10.25 6.69
N ALA A 286 9.88 10.43 6.35
CA ALA A 286 9.34 11.72 5.95
C ALA A 286 9.55 12.80 7.03
N ILE A 287 9.22 12.47 8.28
CA ILE A 287 9.37 13.37 9.42
C ILE A 287 10.85 13.66 9.69
N ALA A 288 11.71 12.65 9.69
CA ALA A 288 13.13 12.80 9.95
C ALA A 288 13.81 13.70 8.90
N VAL A 289 13.48 13.52 7.61
CA VAL A 289 14.00 14.35 6.52
C VAL A 289 13.45 15.77 6.61
N ALA A 290 12.15 15.93 6.86
CA ALA A 290 11.55 17.25 7.05
C ALA A 290 12.18 17.99 8.24
N TRP A 291 12.46 17.28 9.34
CA TRP A 291 13.12 17.83 10.52
C TRP A 291 14.56 18.23 10.21
N ALA A 292 15.35 17.38 9.55
CA ALA A 292 16.70 17.70 9.10
C ALA A 292 16.74 18.92 8.17
N CYS A 293 15.80 19.01 7.22
CA CYS A 293 15.65 20.19 6.36
C CYS A 293 15.38 21.46 7.19
N SER A 294 14.56 21.35 8.23
CA SER A 294 14.23 22.49 9.09
C SER A 294 15.45 23.00 9.90
N LEU A 295 16.32 22.09 10.36
CA LEU A 295 17.61 22.41 10.97
C LEU A 295 18.53 23.14 9.98
N LEU A 296 18.56 22.69 8.72
CA LEU A 296 19.32 23.32 7.63
C LEU A 296 18.64 24.58 7.05
N ARG A 297 17.54 25.05 7.65
CA ARG A 297 16.73 26.20 7.20
C ARG A 297 16.15 26.05 5.79
N ILE A 298 16.08 24.84 5.25
CA ILE A 298 15.38 24.51 4.01
C ILE A 298 13.88 24.45 4.30
N ARG A 299 13.10 25.29 3.63
CA ARG A 299 11.65 25.45 3.87
C ARG A 299 10.85 25.46 2.57
N GLY A 300 9.52 25.35 2.71
CA GLY A 300 8.58 25.52 1.61
C GLY A 300 8.71 24.43 0.54
N ARG A 301 8.69 24.83 -0.74
CA ARG A 301 8.69 23.90 -1.88
C ARG A 301 9.96 23.06 -1.98
N VAL A 302 11.12 23.62 -1.62
CA VAL A 302 12.40 22.88 -1.64
C VAL A 302 12.39 21.76 -0.61
N GLN A 303 11.89 22.02 0.61
CA GLN A 303 11.75 20.98 1.64
C GLN A 303 10.83 19.85 1.16
N ALA A 304 9.69 20.18 0.55
CA ALA A 304 8.76 19.18 0.03
C ALA A 304 9.40 18.35 -1.09
N LEU A 305 10.15 18.97 -2.01
CA LEU A 305 10.87 18.27 -3.08
C LEU A 305 11.94 17.32 -2.54
N VAL A 306 12.71 17.75 -1.52
CA VAL A 306 13.71 16.89 -0.87
C VAL A 306 13.05 15.70 -0.20
N VAL A 307 11.95 15.92 0.55
CA VAL A 307 11.22 14.81 1.17
C VAL A 307 10.68 13.85 0.12
N LEU A 308 10.04 14.34 -0.94
CA LEU A 308 9.56 13.53 -2.07
C LEU A 308 10.68 12.68 -2.69
N ALA A 309 11.83 13.29 -2.98
CA ALA A 309 12.97 12.60 -3.57
C ALA A 309 13.52 11.51 -2.64
N VAL A 310 13.62 11.79 -1.33
CA VAL A 310 14.10 10.80 -0.35
C VAL A 310 13.09 9.67 -0.15
N LEU A 311 11.79 9.95 -0.12
CA LEU A 311 10.77 8.90 -0.01
C LEU A 311 10.76 7.99 -1.24
N ALA A 312 10.82 8.56 -2.44
CA ALA A 312 10.94 7.78 -3.67
C ALA A 312 12.20 6.90 -3.67
N ALA A 313 13.34 7.44 -3.24
CA ALA A 313 14.58 6.67 -3.08
C ALA A 313 14.45 5.56 -2.01
N TYR A 314 13.82 5.86 -0.87
CA TYR A 314 13.57 4.89 0.19
C TYR A 314 12.69 3.74 -0.30
N THR A 315 11.63 4.04 -1.04
CA THR A 315 10.73 3.04 -1.62
C THR A 315 11.47 2.07 -2.56
N LEU A 316 12.38 2.58 -3.40
CA LEU A 316 13.23 1.74 -4.25
C LEU A 316 14.19 0.88 -3.42
N VAL A 317 14.87 1.47 -2.43
CA VAL A 317 15.82 0.77 -1.55
C VAL A 317 15.11 -0.32 -0.72
N ALA A 318 13.88 -0.09 -0.28
CA ALA A 318 13.07 -1.04 0.47
C ALA A 318 12.36 -2.09 -0.42
N GLY A 319 12.60 -2.08 -1.73
CA GLY A 319 12.13 -3.12 -2.67
C GLY A 319 10.68 -2.95 -3.09
N ALA A 320 10.18 -1.71 -3.12
CA ALA A 320 8.86 -1.33 -3.64
C ALA A 320 7.70 -2.20 -3.12
N LYS A 321 7.73 -2.55 -1.82
CA LYS A 321 6.70 -3.39 -1.20
C LYS A 321 5.34 -2.65 -1.21
N PRO A 322 4.21 -3.34 -1.43
CA PRO A 322 2.91 -2.69 -1.53
C PRO A 322 2.55 -1.74 -0.37
N PRO A 323 2.81 -2.08 0.92
CA PRO A 323 2.53 -1.15 2.02
C PRO A 323 3.35 0.16 1.95
N ILE A 324 4.59 0.08 1.48
CA ILE A 324 5.50 1.23 1.33
C ILE A 324 5.03 2.11 0.18
N LEU A 325 4.69 1.50 -0.97
CA LEU A 325 4.15 2.22 -2.14
C LEU A 325 2.86 2.98 -1.79
N ARG A 326 1.96 2.39 -1.00
CA ARG A 326 0.73 3.07 -0.57
C ARG A 326 1.03 4.28 0.31
N ALA A 327 1.90 4.11 1.31
CA ALA A 327 2.28 5.20 2.20
C ALA A 327 3.03 6.33 1.46
N ASP A 328 3.92 5.97 0.54
CA ASP A 328 4.67 6.92 -0.30
C ASP A 328 3.74 7.68 -1.25
N ALA A 329 2.77 6.99 -1.88
CA ALA A 329 1.76 7.64 -2.71
C ALA A 329 0.92 8.65 -1.90
N MET A 330 0.46 8.28 -0.70
CA MET A 330 -0.29 9.18 0.17
C MET A 330 0.55 10.39 0.62
N ALA A 331 1.80 10.17 1.04
CA ALA A 331 2.72 11.24 1.41
C ALA A 331 3.02 12.17 0.23
N SER A 332 3.27 11.60 -0.95
CA SER A 332 3.56 12.32 -2.18
C SER A 332 2.41 13.24 -2.57
N VAL A 333 1.17 12.76 -2.54
CA VAL A 333 -0.01 13.58 -2.85
C VAL A 333 -0.14 14.76 -1.88
N LEU A 334 0.06 14.55 -0.58
CA LEU A 334 0.00 15.63 0.41
C LEU A 334 1.11 16.66 0.21
N LEU A 335 2.34 16.21 -0.08
CA LEU A 335 3.49 17.08 -0.32
C LEU A 335 3.32 17.89 -1.62
N ILE A 336 2.84 17.26 -2.69
CA ILE A 336 2.54 17.95 -3.96
C ILE A 336 1.42 18.96 -3.74
N GLY A 337 0.35 18.59 -3.02
CA GLY A 337 -0.72 19.52 -2.67
C GLY A 337 -0.20 20.75 -1.92
N ARG A 338 0.72 20.55 -0.97
CA ARG A 338 1.41 21.62 -0.26
C ARG A 338 2.28 22.50 -1.18
N MET A 339 2.95 21.92 -2.18
CA MET A 339 3.74 22.68 -3.15
C MET A 339 2.87 23.55 -4.07
N LEU A 340 1.64 23.11 -4.34
CA LEU A 340 0.63 23.82 -5.11
C LEU A 340 -0.19 24.82 -4.28
N ASP A 341 0.22 25.07 -3.02
CA ASP A 341 -0.45 25.96 -2.07
C ASP A 341 -1.95 25.62 -1.90
N ARG A 342 -2.30 24.33 -2.01
CA ARG A 342 -3.65 23.82 -1.78
C ARG A 342 -3.82 23.46 -0.30
N GLU A 343 -4.97 23.79 0.26
CA GLU A 343 -5.35 23.31 1.58
C GLU A 343 -5.43 21.77 1.58
N PRO A 344 -4.87 21.11 2.61
CA PRO A 344 -4.83 19.65 2.65
C PRO A 344 -6.24 19.09 2.89
N ASP A 345 -6.85 18.57 1.83
CA ASP A 345 -8.10 17.82 1.91
C ASP A 345 -7.83 16.32 1.93
N LEU A 346 -7.82 15.73 3.14
CA LEU A 346 -7.43 14.33 3.36
C LEU A 346 -8.25 13.31 2.52
N PRO A 347 -9.59 13.44 2.36
CA PRO A 347 -10.35 12.52 1.50
C PRO A 347 -9.93 12.60 0.03
N SER A 348 -9.71 13.82 -0.50
CA SER A 348 -9.25 14.00 -1.88
C SER A 348 -7.83 13.48 -2.07
N ALA A 349 -6.95 13.66 -1.07
CA ALA A 349 -5.61 13.10 -1.09
C ALA A 349 -5.62 11.57 -1.10
N LEU A 350 -6.45 10.95 -0.27
CA LEU A 350 -6.65 9.50 -0.24
C LEU A 350 -7.21 8.99 -1.58
N ALA A 351 -8.20 9.67 -2.14
CA ALA A 351 -8.80 9.32 -3.43
C ALA A 351 -7.81 9.44 -4.58
N LEU A 352 -6.99 10.49 -4.62
CA LEU A 352 -5.97 10.67 -5.66
C LEU A 352 -4.85 9.62 -5.54
N ALA A 353 -4.42 9.28 -4.32
CA ALA A 353 -3.47 8.19 -4.10
C ALA A 353 -4.04 6.84 -4.55
N ALA A 354 -5.30 6.54 -4.21
CA ALA A 354 -5.99 5.33 -4.67
C ALA A 354 -6.07 5.28 -6.20
N LEU A 355 -6.49 6.37 -6.84
CA LEU A 355 -6.59 6.48 -8.29
C LEU A 355 -5.23 6.21 -8.96
N GLY A 356 -4.15 6.85 -8.48
CA GLY A 356 -2.80 6.66 -9.03
C GLY A 356 -2.32 5.21 -8.92
N LEU A 357 -2.55 4.56 -7.77
CA LEU A 357 -2.18 3.17 -7.56
C LEU A 357 -3.01 2.20 -8.41
N LEU A 358 -4.31 2.42 -8.55
CA LEU A 358 -5.19 1.60 -9.38
C LEU A 358 -4.94 1.80 -10.88
N MET A 359 -4.52 3.01 -11.29
CA MET A 359 -4.02 3.25 -12.64
C MET A 359 -2.71 2.52 -12.90
N ALA A 360 -1.82 2.44 -11.91
CA ALA A 360 -0.56 1.70 -12.03
C ALA A 360 -0.79 0.17 -12.08
N GLU A 361 -1.62 -0.36 -11.18
CA GLU A 361 -1.92 -1.79 -11.08
C GLU A 361 -3.38 -1.99 -10.59
N PRO A 362 -4.36 -2.19 -11.50
CA PRO A 362 -5.77 -2.27 -11.13
C PRO A 362 -6.09 -3.52 -10.28
N GLY A 363 -5.22 -4.53 -10.34
CA GLY A 363 -5.26 -5.70 -9.48
C GLY A 363 -5.22 -5.39 -7.98
N GLN A 364 -4.66 -4.24 -7.57
CA GLN A 364 -4.61 -3.82 -6.18
C GLN A 364 -5.99 -3.65 -5.55
N LEU A 365 -7.04 -3.36 -6.32
CA LEU A 365 -8.40 -3.23 -5.80
C LEU A 365 -8.90 -4.52 -5.11
N PHE A 366 -8.29 -5.65 -5.45
CA PHE A 366 -8.65 -6.99 -4.96
C PHE A 366 -7.67 -7.51 -3.92
N ASP A 367 -6.62 -6.74 -3.63
CA ASP A 367 -5.65 -7.09 -2.60
C ASP A 367 -6.23 -6.74 -1.22
N PRO A 368 -6.30 -7.69 -0.27
CA PRO A 368 -6.77 -7.42 1.08
C PRO A 368 -5.96 -6.30 1.75
N GLY A 369 -4.65 -6.24 1.49
CA GLY A 369 -3.77 -5.20 2.05
C GLY A 369 -4.12 -3.80 1.56
N PHE A 370 -4.45 -3.64 0.28
CA PHE A 370 -4.95 -2.37 -0.26
C PHE A 370 -6.30 -1.99 0.37
N LEU A 371 -7.27 -2.91 0.37
CA LEU A 371 -8.60 -2.66 0.93
C LEU A 371 -8.53 -2.25 2.40
N LEU A 372 -7.77 -2.99 3.23
CA LEU A 372 -7.55 -2.67 4.63
C LEU A 372 -6.89 -1.30 4.79
N SER A 373 -5.82 -1.01 4.04
CA SER A 373 -5.10 0.27 4.17
C SER A 373 -5.99 1.48 3.87
N PHE A 374 -6.72 1.42 2.74
CA PHE A 374 -7.58 2.53 2.31
C PHE A 374 -8.87 2.62 3.13
N ALA A 375 -9.47 1.50 3.53
CA ALA A 375 -10.65 1.49 4.39
C ALA A 375 -10.33 2.03 5.79
N THR A 376 -9.22 1.61 6.40
CA THR A 376 -8.78 2.11 7.71
C THR A 376 -8.40 3.59 7.66
N ALA A 377 -7.67 4.04 6.63
CA ALA A 377 -7.38 5.46 6.48
C ALA A 377 -8.66 6.28 6.25
N GLY A 378 -9.56 5.77 5.41
CA GLY A 378 -10.86 6.40 5.13
C GLY A 378 -11.76 6.50 6.36
N SER A 379 -11.84 5.44 7.17
CA SER A 379 -12.64 5.45 8.41
C SER A 379 -12.08 6.43 9.43
N LEU A 380 -10.76 6.51 9.56
CA LEU A 380 -10.12 7.49 10.43
C LEU A 380 -10.45 8.93 10.00
N ILE A 381 -10.38 9.21 8.70
CA ILE A 381 -10.71 10.54 8.17
C ILE A 381 -12.20 10.86 8.35
N ALA A 382 -13.08 9.88 8.11
CA ALA A 382 -14.53 10.06 8.23
C ALA A 382 -14.99 10.23 9.69
N LEU A 383 -14.36 9.51 10.63
CA LEU A 383 -14.70 9.53 12.05
C LEU A 383 -13.94 10.61 12.83
N ALA A 384 -12.88 11.20 12.29
CA ALA A 384 -12.16 12.31 12.91
C ALA A 384 -13.05 13.45 13.45
N PRO A 385 -14.03 13.99 12.70
CA PRO A 385 -14.90 15.06 13.23
C PRO A 385 -15.81 14.57 14.37
N VAL A 386 -16.27 13.32 14.31
CA VAL A 386 -17.09 12.69 15.36
C VAL A 386 -16.24 12.51 16.62
N GLY A 387 -15.03 11.97 16.47
CA GLY A 387 -14.07 11.81 17.57
C GLY A 387 -13.72 13.15 18.21
N ALA A 388 -13.47 14.19 17.41
CA ALA A 388 -13.23 15.53 17.93
C ALA A 388 -14.43 16.07 18.73
N ALA A 389 -15.66 15.82 18.29
CA ALA A 389 -16.87 16.20 19.03
C ALA A 389 -16.99 15.46 20.37
N ILE A 390 -16.67 14.17 20.41
CA ILE A 390 -16.66 13.35 21.63
C ILE A 390 -15.55 13.78 22.60
N LEU A 391 -14.39 14.22 22.08
CA LEU A 391 -13.23 14.63 22.88
C LEU A 391 -13.30 16.06 23.42
N ARG A 392 -14.11 16.94 22.81
CA ARG A 392 -14.25 18.35 23.22
C ARG A 392 -14.53 18.52 24.72
N PRO A 393 -15.48 17.79 25.35
CA PRO A 393 -15.77 17.92 26.77
C PRO A 393 -14.57 17.58 27.66
N ILE A 394 -13.76 16.58 27.28
CA ILE A 394 -12.56 16.14 28.01
C ILE A 394 -11.49 17.24 27.98
N GLY A 395 -11.35 17.91 26.84
CA GLY A 395 -10.45 19.05 26.67
C GLY A 395 -10.87 20.31 27.43
N THR A 396 -12.10 20.37 27.94
CA THR A 396 -12.64 21.48 28.73
C THR A 396 -12.83 21.16 30.21
N LEU A 397 -12.41 19.97 30.67
CA LEU A 397 -12.46 19.62 32.09
C LEU A 397 -11.56 20.56 32.91
N ASP A 398 -12.12 21.14 33.97
CA ASP A 398 -11.40 21.95 34.97
C ASP A 398 -11.44 21.25 36.34
N PRO A 399 -10.58 20.23 36.56
CA PRO A 399 -10.47 19.58 37.87
C PRO A 399 -9.85 20.54 38.90
N PRO A 400 -10.23 20.45 40.19
CA PRO A 400 -9.72 21.28 41.28
C PRO A 400 -8.30 20.83 41.69
N LEU A 401 -7.33 20.98 40.78
CA LEU A 401 -5.94 20.57 40.95
C LEU A 401 -4.97 21.72 40.61
N PRO A 402 -3.74 21.72 41.14
CA PRO A 402 -2.72 22.71 40.80
C PRO A 402 -2.51 22.83 39.29
N TYR A 403 -2.24 24.04 38.78
CA TYR A 403 -2.12 24.33 37.35
C TYR A 403 -1.27 23.33 36.54
N PRO A 404 -0.04 22.96 36.96
CA PRO A 404 0.75 22.00 36.19
C PRO A 404 0.08 20.62 36.15
N VAL A 405 -0.42 20.13 37.29
CA VAL A 405 -1.07 18.81 37.41
C VAL A 405 -2.35 18.75 36.55
N ARG A 406 -3.15 19.81 36.56
CA ARG A 406 -4.37 19.93 35.74
C ARG A 406 -4.07 19.84 34.24
N VAL A 407 -3.05 20.55 33.76
CA VAL A 407 -2.67 20.51 32.34
C VAL A 407 -2.19 19.13 31.93
N TRP A 408 -1.39 18.47 32.78
CA TRP A 408 -0.91 17.11 32.54
C TRP A 408 -2.06 16.10 32.48
N ILE A 409 -2.96 16.10 33.46
CA ILE A 409 -4.12 15.18 33.49
C ILE A 409 -5.02 15.40 32.29
N ARG A 410 -5.31 16.64 31.91
CA ARG A 410 -6.13 16.95 30.74
C ARG A 410 -5.49 16.46 29.44
N ARG A 411 -4.18 16.67 29.28
CA ARG A 411 -3.44 16.16 28.11
C ARG A 411 -3.41 14.64 28.08
N ALA A 412 -3.19 13.99 29.22
CA ALA A 412 -3.20 12.53 29.33
C ALA A 412 -4.59 11.94 29.02
N ALA A 413 -5.66 12.53 29.58
CA ALA A 413 -7.03 12.11 29.33
C ALA A 413 -7.42 12.30 27.85
N TRP A 414 -7.08 13.46 27.26
CA TRP A 414 -7.33 13.72 25.85
C TRP A 414 -6.54 12.77 24.95
N ALA A 415 -5.26 12.52 25.26
CA ALA A 415 -4.43 11.58 24.50
C ALA A 415 -4.96 10.14 24.60
N GLY A 416 -5.28 9.68 25.82
CA GLY A 416 -5.85 8.35 26.04
C GLY A 416 -7.18 8.15 25.30
N ALA A 417 -8.10 9.11 25.43
CA ALA A 417 -9.37 9.05 24.73
C ALA A 417 -9.19 9.14 23.20
N SER A 418 -8.22 9.91 22.70
CA SER A 418 -7.89 9.96 21.28
C SER A 418 -7.38 8.60 20.77
N VAL A 419 -6.48 7.95 21.51
CA VAL A 419 -5.97 6.61 21.16
C VAL A 419 -7.10 5.59 21.09
N VAL A 420 -8.04 5.61 22.04
CA VAL A 420 -9.21 4.71 22.04
C VAL A 420 -10.09 4.95 20.82
N LEU A 421 -10.42 6.22 20.52
CA LEU A 421 -11.28 6.56 19.38
C LEU A 421 -10.64 6.21 18.04
N VAL A 422 -9.35 6.50 17.88
CA VAL A 422 -8.58 6.15 16.67
C VAL A 422 -8.54 4.63 16.48
N SER A 423 -8.30 3.88 17.56
CA SER A 423 -8.26 2.41 17.54
C SER A 423 -9.63 1.82 17.20
N ALA A 424 -10.71 2.35 17.79
CA ALA A 424 -12.08 1.93 17.48
C ALA A 424 -12.45 2.22 16.01
N ALA A 425 -12.09 3.40 15.50
CA ALA A 425 -12.30 3.77 14.09
C ALA A 425 -11.52 2.87 13.11
N ALA A 426 -10.30 2.48 13.47
CA ALA A 426 -9.52 1.55 12.67
C ALA A 426 -10.12 0.13 12.71
N PHE A 427 -10.56 -0.32 13.89
CA PHE A 427 -11.12 -1.65 14.10
C PHE A 427 -12.45 -1.85 13.37
N THR A 428 -13.34 -0.85 13.38
CA THR A 428 -14.64 -0.93 12.68
C THR A 428 -14.49 -1.13 11.16
N ALA A 429 -13.44 -0.57 10.56
CA ALA A 429 -13.14 -0.78 9.14
C ALA A 429 -12.39 -2.09 8.87
N ALA A 430 -11.44 -2.45 9.75
CA ALA A 430 -10.60 -3.63 9.54
C ALA A 430 -11.33 -4.94 9.84
N ALA A 431 -12.11 -5.01 10.92
CA ALA A 431 -12.74 -6.24 11.42
C ALA A 431 -13.57 -7.02 10.37
N PRO A 432 -14.51 -6.41 9.62
CA PRO A 432 -15.29 -7.15 8.62
C PRO A 432 -14.42 -7.67 7.47
N LEU A 433 -13.44 -6.87 7.03
CA LEU A 433 -12.50 -7.26 5.98
C LEU A 433 -11.59 -8.40 6.45
N THR A 434 -11.08 -8.34 7.69
CA THR A 434 -10.26 -9.42 8.23
C THR A 434 -11.06 -10.71 8.39
N ALA A 435 -12.32 -10.62 8.84
CA ALA A 435 -13.20 -11.78 8.96
C ALA A 435 -13.44 -12.44 7.59
N GLN A 436 -13.71 -11.64 6.55
CA GLN A 436 -13.96 -12.13 5.20
C GLN A 436 -12.73 -12.78 4.54
N PHE A 437 -11.54 -12.18 4.69
CA PHE A 437 -10.35 -12.62 3.95
C PHE A 437 -9.50 -13.66 4.68
N PHE A 438 -9.54 -13.69 6.01
CA PHE A 438 -8.68 -14.57 6.80
C PHE A 438 -9.43 -15.70 7.51
N ASN A 439 -10.75 -15.84 7.28
CA ASN A 439 -11.57 -16.90 7.89
C ASN A 439 -11.41 -16.97 9.43
N GLN A 440 -11.10 -15.84 10.08
CA GLN A 440 -10.83 -15.76 11.52
C GLN A 440 -12.11 -15.60 12.36
N ALA A 441 -13.28 -15.51 11.72
CA ALA A 441 -14.56 -15.62 12.39
C ALA A 441 -15.11 -17.03 12.16
N SER A 442 -14.98 -17.91 13.17
CA SER A 442 -15.94 -19.00 13.29
C SER A 442 -17.28 -18.35 13.64
N LEU A 443 -18.18 -18.23 12.67
CA LEU A 443 -19.60 -18.00 12.96
C LEU A 443 -20.24 -19.30 13.41
#